data_AF-A0A6I6A7L9-F1
#
_entry.id   AF-A0A6I6A7L9-F1
#
_cell.length_a   1.000
_cell.length_b   1.000
_cell.length_c   1.000
_cell.angle_alpha   90.00
_cell.angle_beta   90.00
_cell.angle_gamma   90.00
#
_symmetry.space_group_name_H-M   'P 1'
#
loop_
_entity.id
_entity.type
_entity.pdbx_description
1 polymer ?
#
loop_
_entity_poly.entity_id
_entity_poly.type
_entity_poly.pdbx_seq_one_letter_code
_entity_poly.pdbx_strand_id
1 'polypeptide(L)'
;MFYRACQFVVMRNAPPQQLDEELKEIQYFPDTPESHYAVDLVFRFLPDLFRLSKSMMENDPLLKHLNDWANRWPLSSVGIKEISVPFPIEGFVDCPGLLRLYCDRILARNDVSRLADPRVRTLVEASWGMYSELAPNIHNHIQHEIKQQDGPDN
;
A
#
# COMPACT_ATOMS: atom_id res chain seq x y z
N MET A 1 10.00 13.29 9.09
CA MET A 1 10.29 11.84 9.02
C MET A 1 10.59 11.30 7.61
N PHE A 2 9.69 11.38 6.61
CA PHE A 2 9.97 10.80 5.26
C PHE A 2 11.26 11.31 4.63
N TYR A 3 11.52 12.61 4.71
CA TYR A 3 12.76 13.22 4.26
C TYR A 3 14.01 12.61 4.95
N ARG A 4 13.92 12.26 6.24
CA ARG A 4 15.00 11.55 6.96
C ARG A 4 15.20 10.14 6.42
N ALA A 5 14.12 9.40 6.11
CA ALA A 5 14.26 8.10 5.46
C ALA A 5 14.93 8.21 4.08
N CYS A 6 14.59 9.22 3.27
CA CYS A 6 15.31 9.49 2.02
C CYS A 6 16.80 9.78 2.26
N GLN A 7 17.14 10.54 3.31
CA GLN A 7 18.52 10.77 3.71
C GLN A 7 19.24 9.47 4.09
N PHE A 8 18.60 8.56 4.82
CA PHE A 8 19.19 7.26 5.19
C PHE A 8 19.34 6.30 4.02
N VAL A 9 18.63 6.48 2.90
CA VAL A 9 18.94 5.76 1.66
C VAL A 9 20.30 6.16 1.11
N VAL A 10 20.70 7.43 1.27
CA VAL A 10 21.99 7.95 0.79
C VAL A 10 23.09 7.77 1.84
N MET A 11 22.78 8.03 3.12
CA MET A 11 23.71 8.01 4.25
C MET A 11 23.58 6.71 5.06
N ARG A 12 24.21 5.65 4.57
CA ARG A 12 24.02 4.26 5.04
C ARG A 12 24.83 3.86 6.28
N ASN A 13 25.70 4.75 6.76
CA ASN A 13 26.53 4.50 7.93
C ASN A 13 25.83 4.89 9.25
N ALA A 14 24.54 5.22 9.20
CA ALA A 14 23.76 5.53 10.38
C ALA A 14 23.57 4.27 11.24
N PRO A 15 23.83 4.31 12.56
CA PRO A 15 23.54 3.19 13.45
C PRO A 15 22.03 2.92 13.50
N PRO A 16 21.59 1.65 13.63
CA PRO A 16 20.17 1.31 13.75
C PRO A 16 19.40 2.12 14.80
N GLN A 17 20.03 2.43 15.93
CA GLN A 17 19.43 3.23 17.00
C GLN A 17 19.07 4.66 16.53
N GLN A 18 19.89 5.23 15.65
CA GLN A 18 19.60 6.55 15.09
C GLN A 18 18.41 6.50 14.13
N LEU A 19 18.25 5.40 13.36
CA LEU A 19 17.06 5.19 12.54
C LEU A 19 15.82 5.09 13.42
N ASP A 20 15.87 4.26 14.47
CA ASP A 20 14.76 4.09 15.41
C ASP A 20 14.32 5.45 16.01
N GLU A 21 15.28 6.26 16.45
CA GLU A 21 15.00 7.57 17.07
C GLU A 21 14.38 8.59 16.11
N GLU A 22 14.90 8.69 14.88
CA GLU A 22 14.47 9.68 13.88
C GLU A 22 13.18 9.25 13.14
N LEU A 23 12.85 7.95 13.17
CA LEU A 23 11.74 7.37 12.41
C LEU A 23 10.55 6.90 13.27
N LYS A 24 10.62 7.02 14.62
CA LYS A 24 9.55 6.56 15.52
C LYS A 24 8.28 7.40 15.50
N GLU A 25 8.33 8.69 15.13
CA GLU A 25 7.22 9.62 15.36
C GLU A 25 5.89 9.19 14.72
N ILE A 26 5.95 8.55 13.56
CA ILE A 26 4.73 8.17 12.83
C ILE A 26 3.87 7.13 13.55
N GLN A 27 4.46 6.36 14.48
CA GLN A 27 3.73 5.33 15.22
C GLN A 27 2.66 5.94 16.15
N TYR A 28 2.78 7.23 16.46
CA TYR A 28 1.86 7.94 17.35
C TYR A 28 0.66 8.56 16.60
N PHE A 29 0.64 8.49 15.27
CA PHE A 29 -0.45 9.06 14.49
C PHE A 29 -1.68 8.16 14.60
N PRO A 30 -2.87 8.73 14.86
CA PRO A 30 -4.07 7.93 15.08
C PRO A 30 -4.55 7.30 13.78
N ASP A 31 -5.35 6.24 13.90
CA ASP A 31 -5.93 5.53 12.74
C ASP A 31 -7.21 6.23 12.27
N THR A 32 -7.08 7.42 11.69
CA THR A 32 -8.23 8.23 11.24
C THR A 32 -8.10 8.63 9.78
N PRO A 33 -9.21 8.95 9.10
CA PRO A 33 -9.19 9.38 7.70
C PRO A 33 -8.24 10.56 7.45
N GLU A 34 -8.24 11.54 8.35
CA GLU A 34 -7.39 12.73 8.28
C GLU A 34 -5.91 12.36 8.39
N SER A 35 -5.58 11.40 9.26
CA SER A 35 -4.20 10.94 9.44
C SER A 35 -3.72 10.16 8.23
N HIS A 36 -4.54 9.28 7.66
CA HIS A 36 -4.23 8.57 6.41
C HIS A 36 -3.98 9.56 5.27
N TYR A 37 -4.84 10.56 5.11
CA TYR A 37 -4.68 11.57 4.08
C TYR A 37 -3.44 12.44 4.30
N ALA A 38 -3.20 12.92 5.52
CA ALA A 38 -2.05 13.76 5.85
C ALA A 38 -0.72 13.03 5.64
N VAL A 39 -0.63 11.77 6.08
CA VAL A 39 0.55 10.92 5.83
C VAL A 39 0.75 10.72 4.33
N ASP A 40 -0.34 10.44 3.61
CA ASP A 40 -0.29 10.19 2.18
C ASP A 40 0.30 11.33 1.33
N LEU A 41 0.05 12.58 1.71
CA LEU A 41 0.60 13.74 1.00
C LEU A 41 2.12 13.64 0.84
N VAL A 42 2.79 13.01 1.81
CA VAL A 42 4.24 12.76 1.80
C VAL A 42 4.54 11.33 1.35
N PHE A 43 3.76 10.36 1.82
CA PHE A 43 4.04 8.93 1.65
C PHE A 43 3.56 8.36 0.31
N ARG A 44 2.95 9.14 -0.57
CA ARG A 44 2.68 8.70 -1.96
C ARG A 44 3.91 8.23 -2.73
N PHE A 45 5.10 8.63 -2.28
CA PHE A 45 6.40 8.21 -2.84
C PHE A 45 7.01 7.02 -2.08
N LEU A 46 6.33 6.49 -1.07
CA LEU A 46 6.78 5.34 -0.28
C LEU A 46 7.09 4.11 -1.14
N PRO A 47 6.28 3.74 -2.16
CA PRO A 47 6.62 2.60 -3.02
C PRO A 47 7.95 2.77 -3.75
N ASP A 48 8.25 3.99 -4.20
CA ASP A 48 9.51 4.29 -4.86
C ASP A 48 10.68 4.25 -3.87
N LEU A 49 10.52 4.86 -2.69
CA LEU A 49 11.53 4.81 -1.63
C LEU A 49 11.82 3.37 -1.19
N PHE A 50 10.78 2.55 -1.02
CA PHE A 50 10.90 1.13 -0.66
C PHE A 50 11.70 0.37 -1.72
N ARG A 51 11.39 0.59 -3.00
CA ARG A 51 12.11 -0.02 -4.12
C ARG A 51 13.59 0.37 -4.16
N LEU A 52 13.91 1.65 -3.93
CA LEU A 52 15.29 2.12 -3.87
C LEU A 52 16.05 1.41 -2.74
N SER A 53 15.50 1.42 -1.52
CA SER A 53 16.14 0.81 -0.34
C SER A 53 16.38 -0.69 -0.51
N LYS A 54 15.40 -1.42 -1.08
CA LYS A 54 15.50 -2.88 -1.27
C LYS A 54 16.68 -3.30 -2.16
N SER A 55 17.04 -2.48 -3.16
CA SER A 55 18.08 -2.83 -4.14
C SER A 55 19.52 -2.74 -3.60
N MET A 56 19.72 -2.20 -2.40
CA MET A 56 21.04 -1.72 -1.96
C MET A 56 21.77 -2.64 -0.97
N MET A 57 21.08 -3.36 -0.08
CA MET A 57 21.71 -4.18 0.96
C MET A 57 20.80 -5.29 1.48
N GLU A 58 21.36 -6.47 1.73
CA GLU A 58 20.67 -7.56 2.42
C GLU A 58 20.54 -7.23 3.91
N ASN A 59 19.35 -7.42 4.51
CA ASN A 59 19.03 -7.08 5.91
C ASN A 59 19.18 -5.60 6.30
N ASP A 60 18.81 -4.69 5.39
CA ASP A 60 18.81 -3.25 5.65
C ASP A 60 17.87 -2.83 6.81
N PRO A 61 18.38 -2.23 7.90
CA PRO A 61 17.54 -1.71 9.00
C PRO A 61 16.49 -0.69 8.55
N LEU A 62 16.78 0.11 7.51
CA LEU A 62 15.81 1.05 6.96
C LEU A 62 14.63 0.32 6.32
N LEU A 63 14.87 -0.81 5.65
CA LEU A 63 13.82 -1.57 4.98
C LEU A 63 12.79 -2.10 5.99
N LYS A 64 13.21 -2.43 7.22
CA LYS A 64 12.30 -2.78 8.31
C LYS A 64 11.31 -1.65 8.60
N HIS A 65 11.80 -0.42 8.82
CA HIS A 65 10.92 0.73 9.05
C HIS A 65 9.98 1.02 7.87
N LEU A 66 10.49 0.92 6.63
CA LEU A 66 9.66 1.13 5.46
C LEU A 66 8.58 0.06 5.32
N ASN A 67 8.85 -1.18 5.73
CA ASN A 67 7.85 -2.26 5.78
C ASN A 67 6.78 -1.96 6.84
N ASP A 68 7.20 -1.56 8.04
CA ASP A 68 6.28 -1.18 9.13
C ASP A 68 5.36 -0.03 8.70
N TRP A 69 5.91 0.98 8.03
CA TRP A 69 5.14 2.09 7.46
C TRP A 69 4.17 1.62 6.38
N ALA A 70 4.62 0.72 5.50
CA ALA A 70 3.81 0.22 4.40
C ALA A 70 2.62 -0.62 4.89
N ASN A 71 2.80 -1.39 5.98
CA ASN A 71 1.71 -2.11 6.63
C ASN A 71 0.74 -1.17 7.34
N ARG A 72 1.26 -0.11 7.99
CA ARG A 72 0.44 0.83 8.76
C ARG A 72 -0.39 1.77 7.88
N TRP A 73 0.14 2.17 6.73
CA TRP A 73 -0.46 3.18 5.85
C TRP A 73 -0.84 2.58 4.49
N PRO A 74 -1.89 1.75 4.42
CA PRO A 74 -2.25 1.05 3.18
C PRO A 74 -2.59 2.00 2.04
N LEU A 75 -3.16 3.17 2.34
CA LEU A 75 -3.42 4.21 1.33
C LEU A 75 -2.16 4.55 0.53
N SER A 76 -1.01 4.64 1.21
CA SER A 76 0.29 5.03 0.63
C SER A 76 1.11 3.87 0.08
N SER A 77 0.84 2.64 0.50
CA SER A 77 1.71 1.48 0.19
C SER A 77 1.30 0.67 -1.04
N VAL A 78 0.23 1.07 -1.73
CA VAL A 78 -0.23 0.43 -2.97
C VAL A 78 0.92 0.31 -3.98
N GLY A 79 1.14 -0.91 -4.49
CA GLY A 79 2.22 -1.25 -5.41
C GLY A 79 3.47 -1.84 -4.76
N ILE A 80 3.55 -1.89 -3.42
CA ILE A 80 4.60 -2.65 -2.71
C ILE A 80 4.11 -4.10 -2.56
N LYS A 81 4.86 -5.06 -3.14
CA LYS A 81 4.44 -6.48 -3.20
C LYS A 81 4.90 -7.30 -2.00
N GLU A 82 5.88 -6.80 -1.27
CA GLU A 82 6.61 -7.50 -0.21
C GLU A 82 6.02 -7.26 1.19
N ILE A 83 4.83 -6.68 1.27
CA ILE A 83 4.18 -6.35 2.54
C ILE A 83 3.05 -7.31 2.85
N SER A 84 2.77 -7.46 4.14
CA SER A 84 1.88 -8.49 4.65
C SER A 84 0.41 -8.16 4.42
N VAL A 85 -0.36 -9.18 4.08
CA VAL A 85 -1.84 -9.17 4.08
C VAL A 85 -2.36 -9.71 5.43
N PRO A 86 -3.54 -9.26 5.92
CA PRO A 86 -4.46 -8.29 5.32
C PRO A 86 -4.04 -6.82 5.52
N PHE A 87 -4.58 -5.93 4.69
CA PHE A 87 -4.30 -4.50 4.76
C PHE A 87 -5.31 -3.77 5.64
N PRO A 88 -4.87 -2.99 6.67
CA PRO A 88 -5.77 -2.37 7.62
C PRO A 88 -6.42 -1.09 7.05
N ILE A 89 -7.52 -1.24 6.32
CA ILE A 89 -8.21 -0.11 5.68
C ILE A 89 -9.29 0.54 6.55
N GLU A 90 -9.58 0.00 7.74
CA GLU A 90 -10.67 0.50 8.61
C GLU A 90 -10.52 1.98 8.97
N GLY A 91 -9.29 2.50 9.05
CA GLY A 91 -9.04 3.91 9.32
C GLY A 91 -9.53 4.89 8.25
N PHE A 92 -9.90 4.43 7.05
CA PHE A 92 -10.41 5.32 5.99
C PHE A 92 -11.49 4.74 5.09
N VAL A 93 -11.82 3.45 5.19
CA VAL A 93 -12.75 2.78 4.27
C VAL A 93 -14.14 3.39 4.22
N ASP A 94 -14.62 3.93 5.35
CA ASP A 94 -15.91 4.61 5.44
C ASP A 94 -15.88 6.06 4.92
N CYS A 95 -14.71 6.56 4.51
CA CYS A 95 -14.56 7.86 3.85
C CYS A 95 -14.57 7.67 2.32
N PRO A 96 -15.66 8.01 1.60
CA PRO A 96 -15.78 7.69 0.18
C PRO A 96 -14.66 8.26 -0.69
N GLY A 97 -14.18 9.47 -0.37
CA GLY A 97 -13.10 10.12 -1.11
C GLY A 97 -11.76 9.38 -0.98
N LEU A 98 -11.43 8.91 0.23
CA LEU A 98 -10.19 8.16 0.45
C LEU A 98 -10.26 6.75 -0.08
N LEU A 99 -11.41 6.08 0.05
CA LEU A 99 -11.62 4.78 -0.58
C LEU A 99 -11.50 4.87 -2.10
N ARG A 100 -12.04 5.93 -2.72
CA ARG A 100 -11.86 6.17 -4.16
C ARG A 100 -10.41 6.39 -4.53
N LEU A 101 -9.69 7.24 -3.80
CA LEU A 101 -8.25 7.47 -4.00
C LEU A 101 -7.45 6.17 -3.89
N TYR A 102 -7.78 5.32 -2.92
CA TYR A 102 -7.16 4.01 -2.75
C TYR A 102 -7.40 3.11 -3.97
N CYS A 103 -8.64 3.03 -4.46
CA CYS A 103 -9.00 2.26 -5.66
C CYS A 103 -8.32 2.78 -6.93
N ASP A 104 -8.27 4.10 -7.13
CA ASP A 104 -7.59 4.71 -8.28
C ASP A 104 -6.09 4.33 -8.30
N ARG A 105 -5.47 4.22 -7.13
CA ARG A 105 -4.07 3.75 -7.03
C ARG A 105 -3.91 2.27 -7.30
N ILE A 106 -4.84 1.44 -6.83
CA ILE A 106 -4.84 0.00 -7.11
C ILE A 106 -4.88 -0.22 -8.62
N LEU A 107 -5.76 0.51 -9.32
CA LEU A 107 -5.83 0.51 -10.77
C LEU A 107 -4.52 1.00 -11.40
N ALA A 108 -4.03 2.18 -11.00
CA ALA A 108 -2.83 2.78 -11.59
C ALA A 108 -1.56 1.95 -11.38
N ARG A 109 -1.45 1.25 -10.25
CA ARG A 109 -0.30 0.36 -9.93
C ARG A 109 -0.54 -1.09 -10.33
N ASN A 110 -1.73 -1.41 -10.83
CA ASN A 110 -2.15 -2.76 -11.16
C ASN A 110 -1.94 -3.75 -9.99
N ASP A 111 -2.30 -3.33 -8.79
CA ASP A 111 -2.00 -4.05 -7.54
C ASP A 111 -3.15 -4.95 -7.09
N VAL A 112 -3.24 -6.13 -7.71
CA VAL A 112 -4.30 -7.12 -7.42
C VAL A 112 -4.30 -7.62 -5.98
N SER A 113 -3.19 -7.48 -5.24
CA SER A 113 -3.12 -7.91 -3.85
C SER A 113 -4.10 -7.17 -2.95
N ARG A 114 -4.56 -5.97 -3.37
CA ARG A 114 -5.46 -5.11 -2.59
C ARG A 114 -6.94 -5.45 -2.74
N LEU A 115 -7.30 -6.46 -3.54
CA LEU A 115 -8.68 -6.80 -3.90
C LEU A 115 -9.33 -7.82 -2.96
N ALA A 116 -8.63 -8.23 -1.90
CA ALA A 116 -9.15 -9.17 -0.91
C ALA A 116 -10.36 -8.61 -0.15
N ASP A 117 -10.42 -7.29 0.07
CA ASP A 117 -11.55 -6.65 0.74
C ASP A 117 -12.72 -6.42 -0.24
N PRO A 118 -13.94 -6.95 0.03
CA PRO A 118 -15.08 -6.79 -0.87
C PRO A 118 -15.48 -5.34 -1.13
N ARG A 119 -15.31 -4.44 -0.17
CA ARG A 119 -15.65 -3.00 -0.32
C ARG A 119 -14.75 -2.35 -1.36
N VAL A 120 -13.46 -2.68 -1.33
CA VAL A 120 -12.46 -2.23 -2.30
C VAL A 120 -12.73 -2.87 -3.66
N ARG A 121 -12.92 -4.18 -3.71
CA ARG A 121 -13.20 -4.94 -4.94
C ARG A 121 -14.40 -4.37 -5.69
N THR A 122 -15.51 -4.19 -4.99
CA THR A 122 -16.75 -3.63 -5.56
C THR A 122 -16.50 -2.27 -6.19
N LEU A 123 -15.75 -1.38 -5.51
CA LEU A 123 -15.49 -0.06 -6.04
C LEU A 123 -14.50 -0.07 -7.22
N VAL A 124 -13.50 -0.95 -7.20
CA VAL A 124 -12.59 -1.17 -8.33
C VAL A 124 -13.36 -1.66 -9.56
N GLU A 125 -14.25 -2.65 -9.38
CA GLU A 125 -15.11 -3.17 -10.44
C GLU A 125 -16.06 -2.11 -11.01
N ALA A 126 -16.64 -1.27 -10.14
CA ALA A 126 -17.48 -0.16 -10.57
C ALA A 126 -16.71 0.92 -11.35
N SER A 127 -15.39 1.02 -11.17
CA SER A 127 -14.59 2.13 -11.71
C SER A 127 -14.33 2.04 -13.21
N TRP A 128 -14.27 0.84 -13.79
CA TRP A 128 -14.08 0.64 -15.24
C TRP A 128 -15.40 0.38 -15.99
N GLY A 129 -16.51 0.14 -15.29
CA GLY A 129 -17.80 -0.15 -15.88
C GLY A 129 -17.75 -1.24 -16.96
N MET A 130 -18.19 -0.89 -18.17
CA MET A 130 -18.22 -1.81 -19.33
C MET A 130 -16.88 -1.99 -20.04
N TYR A 131 -15.83 -1.27 -19.61
CA TYR A 131 -14.53 -1.21 -20.30
C TYR A 131 -13.44 -1.92 -19.48
N SER A 132 -13.64 -3.20 -19.19
CA SER A 132 -12.71 -3.99 -18.38
C SER A 132 -11.33 -4.18 -19.03
N GLU A 133 -11.23 -3.98 -20.35
CA GLU A 133 -9.98 -3.97 -21.11
C GLU A 133 -9.01 -2.85 -20.69
N LEU A 134 -9.47 -1.83 -19.96
CA LEU A 134 -8.62 -0.77 -19.43
C LEU A 134 -7.74 -1.23 -18.25
N ALA A 135 -8.07 -2.37 -17.62
CA ALA A 135 -7.27 -2.96 -16.54
C ALA A 135 -7.35 -4.50 -16.58
N PRO A 136 -6.77 -5.11 -17.64
CA PRO A 136 -7.00 -6.51 -17.97
C PRO A 136 -6.51 -7.48 -16.89
N ASN A 137 -5.40 -7.14 -16.22
CA ASN A 137 -4.84 -7.98 -15.16
C ASN A 137 -5.74 -8.06 -13.92
N ILE A 138 -6.33 -6.92 -13.51
CA ILE A 138 -7.25 -6.86 -12.38
C ILE A 138 -8.56 -7.58 -12.75
N HIS A 139 -9.09 -7.36 -13.96
CA HIS A 139 -10.26 -8.08 -14.45
C HIS A 139 -10.06 -9.60 -14.45
N ASN A 140 -8.94 -10.08 -15.01
CA ASN A 140 -8.62 -11.50 -15.05
C ASN A 140 -8.52 -12.10 -13.63
N HIS A 141 -7.90 -11.39 -12.69
CA HIS A 141 -7.78 -11.84 -11.30
C HIS A 141 -9.16 -12.06 -10.67
N ILE A 142 -10.06 -11.10 -10.81
CA ILE A 142 -11.43 -11.20 -10.29
C ILE A 142 -12.19 -12.37 -10.92
N GLN A 143 -12.10 -12.54 -12.24
CA GLN A 143 -12.76 -13.65 -12.95
C GLN A 143 -12.23 -15.02 -12.51
N HIS A 144 -10.92 -15.12 -12.23
CA HIS A 144 -10.32 -16.35 -11.71
C HIS A 144 -10.83 -16.71 -10.31
N GLU A 145 -10.98 -15.73 -9.42
CA GLU A 145 -11.53 -15.97 -8.09
C GLU A 145 -12.99 -16.42 -8.12
N ILE A 146 -13.83 -15.80 -8.97
CA ILE A 146 -15.24 -16.20 -9.15
C ILE A 146 -15.32 -17.67 -9.59
N LYS A 147 -14.55 -18.06 -10.61
CA LYS A 147 -14.51 -19.46 -11.09
C LYS A 147 -14.02 -20.46 -10.05
N GLN A 148 -13.20 -20.04 -9.09
CA GLN A 148 -12.74 -20.89 -7.99
C GLN A 148 -13.77 -21.00 -6.87
N GLN A 149 -14.61 -19.96 -6.68
CA GLN A 149 -15.73 -19.99 -5.75
C GLN A 149 -16.90 -20.81 -6.31
N ASP A 150 -17.11 -20.78 -7.63
CA ASP A 150 -18.14 -21.55 -8.35
C ASP A 150 -17.64 -22.92 -8.87
N GLY A 151 -16.71 -23.58 -8.15
CA GLY A 151 -16.19 -24.91 -8.52
C GLY A 151 -17.32 -25.92 -8.84
N PRO A 152 -17.08 -26.89 -9.76
CA PRO A 152 -18.13 -27.49 -10.57
C PRO A 152 -19.20 -28.11 -9.68
N ASP A 153 -20.45 -27.75 -9.92
CA ASP A 153 -21.60 -28.52 -9.45
C ASP A 153 -21.36 -30.00 -9.80
N ASN A 154 -21.05 -30.81 -8.79
CA ASN A 154 -21.04 -32.27 -8.87
C ASN A 154 -22.48 -32.79 -8.72
#